data_AF-A0A6G5AD72-F1
#
_entry.id   AF-A0A6G5AD72-F1
#
_cell.length_a   1.000
_cell.length_b   1.000
_cell.length_c   1.000
_cell.angle_alpha   90.00
_cell.angle_beta   90.00
_cell.angle_gamma   90.00
#
_symmetry.space_group_name_H-M   'P 1'
#
loop_
_entity.id
_entity.type
_entity.pdbx_description
1 polymer ?
#
loop_
_entity_poly.entity_id
_entity_poly.type
_entity_poly.pdbx_seq_one_letter_code
_entity_poly.pdbx_strand_id
1 'polypeptide(L)'
;LLQRAVQLQSKCALGYVDALQELATCQIETGDYSGALSSFTEVYTISQEKSMHGGRPMGAMATTLASAEIMRLLLLLVLQPSAQKMPAEHAALLDRYLYDSPEETTPSKPSYLNEDVFLLLQSLVMAFESKDRESVKLLQGHLWPLLKAEQNDLLHEAVDRLCT
;
A
#
# COMPACT_ATOMS: atom_id res chain seq x y z
N LEU A 1 6.29 0.96 -24.78
CA LEU A 1 7.57 0.20 -24.75
C LEU A 1 7.71 -0.59 -23.45
N LEU A 2 7.43 0.00 -22.28
CA LEU A 2 7.45 -0.68 -20.97
C LEU A 2 6.52 -1.90 -20.88
N GLN A 3 5.26 -1.81 -21.33
CA GLN A 3 4.32 -2.96 -21.34
C GLN A 3 4.86 -4.20 -22.09
N ARG A 4 5.68 -3.99 -23.13
CA ARG A 4 6.26 -5.07 -23.92
C ARG A 4 7.50 -5.66 -23.25
N ALA A 5 8.24 -4.87 -22.47
CA ALA A 5 9.34 -5.35 -21.63
C ALA A 5 8.82 -6.18 -20.45
N VAL A 6 7.75 -5.71 -19.80
CA VAL A 6 7.02 -6.41 -18.72
C VAL A 6 6.62 -7.83 -19.16
N GLN A 7 6.01 -7.99 -20.34
CA GLN A 7 5.62 -9.31 -20.87
C GLN A 7 6.80 -10.26 -21.17
N LEU A 8 7.98 -9.72 -21.52
CA LEU A 8 9.17 -10.51 -21.84
C LEU A 8 9.93 -10.99 -20.59
N GLN A 9 9.69 -10.35 -19.43
CA GLN A 9 10.47 -10.58 -18.21
C GLN A 9 9.83 -11.58 -17.22
N SER A 10 8.72 -12.23 -17.61
CA SER A 10 7.99 -13.24 -16.81
C SER A 10 8.84 -14.47 -16.39
N LYS A 11 10.08 -14.58 -16.87
CA LYS A 11 11.05 -15.62 -16.48
C LYS A 11 11.89 -15.26 -15.24
N CYS A 12 11.93 -13.99 -14.82
CA CYS A 12 12.62 -13.53 -13.62
C CYS A 12 11.68 -12.66 -12.76
N ALA A 13 11.10 -13.26 -11.71
CA ALA A 13 10.09 -12.59 -10.87
C ALA A 13 10.61 -11.29 -10.24
N LEU A 14 11.90 -11.21 -9.88
CA LEU A 14 12.52 -9.99 -9.38
C LEU A 14 12.50 -8.86 -10.42
N GLY A 15 13.00 -9.12 -11.63
CA GLY A 15 13.02 -8.09 -12.68
C GLY A 15 11.64 -7.67 -13.17
N TYR A 16 10.65 -8.54 -13.07
CA TYR A 16 9.25 -8.18 -13.34
C TYR A 16 8.67 -7.26 -12.27
N VAL A 17 8.94 -7.55 -10.99
CA VAL A 17 8.53 -6.70 -9.87
C VAL A 17 9.19 -5.33 -9.95
N ASP A 18 10.48 -5.26 -10.25
CA ASP A 18 11.20 -3.99 -10.39
C ASP A 18 10.60 -3.14 -11.54
N ALA A 19 10.33 -3.75 -12.69
CA ALA A 19 9.71 -3.07 -13.83
C ALA A 19 8.27 -2.58 -13.52
N LEU A 20 7.50 -3.33 -12.74
CA LEU A 20 6.18 -2.90 -12.29
C LEU A 20 6.26 -1.74 -11.29
N GLN A 21 7.26 -1.72 -10.41
CA GLN A 21 7.48 -0.61 -9.49
C GLN A 21 7.87 0.68 -10.23
N GLU A 22 8.74 0.59 -11.24
CA GLU A 22 9.06 1.72 -12.11
C GLU A 22 7.82 2.23 -12.86
N LEU A 23 7.01 1.31 -13.39
CA LEU A 23 5.74 1.66 -14.04
C LEU A 23 4.79 2.37 -13.07
N ALA A 24 4.62 1.84 -11.86
CA ALA A 24 3.74 2.41 -10.85
C ALA A 24 4.20 3.80 -10.40
N THR A 25 5.51 4.03 -10.32
CA THR A 25 6.09 5.34 -10.00
C THR A 25 5.76 6.35 -11.10
N CYS A 26 5.94 5.98 -12.37
CA CYS A 26 5.54 6.80 -13.51
C CYS A 26 4.03 7.09 -13.54
N GLN A 27 3.20 6.11 -13.17
CA GLN A 27 1.75 6.30 -13.04
C GLN A 27 1.39 7.31 -11.93
N ILE A 28 2.11 7.28 -10.80
CA ILE A 28 1.94 8.28 -9.73
C ILE A 28 2.32 9.68 -10.22
N GLU A 29 3.47 9.83 -10.87
CA GLU A 29 3.94 11.12 -11.41
C GLU A 29 2.99 11.70 -12.45
N THR A 30 2.34 10.83 -13.24
CA THR A 30 1.34 11.24 -14.25
C THR A 30 -0.06 11.43 -13.66
N GLY A 31 -0.25 11.19 -12.37
CA GLY A 31 -1.53 11.33 -11.67
C GLY A 31 -2.52 10.18 -11.90
N ASP A 32 -2.11 9.10 -12.57
CA ASP A 32 -2.90 7.88 -12.73
C ASP A 32 -2.79 6.96 -11.50
N TYR A 33 -3.37 7.41 -10.40
CA TYR A 33 -3.38 6.68 -9.14
C TYR A 33 -4.11 5.32 -9.22
N SER A 34 -5.12 5.19 -10.09
CA SER A 34 -5.85 3.94 -10.29
C SER A 34 -4.99 2.89 -11.00
N GLY A 35 -4.26 3.31 -12.03
CA GLY A 35 -3.28 2.46 -12.71
C GLY A 35 -2.15 2.06 -11.76
N ALA A 36 -1.61 3.00 -10.99
CA ALA A 36 -0.59 2.72 -9.98
C ALA A 36 -1.07 1.70 -8.93
N LEU A 37 -2.32 1.82 -8.45
CA LEU A 37 -2.90 0.89 -7.49
C LEU A 37 -2.98 -0.54 -8.04
N SER A 38 -3.35 -0.69 -9.32
CA SER A 38 -3.37 -1.98 -10.00
C SER A 38 -1.97 -2.58 -10.11
N SER A 39 -0.99 -1.78 -10.53
CA SER A 39 0.42 -2.20 -10.64
C SER A 39 1.00 -2.64 -9.29
N PHE A 40 0.76 -1.88 -8.21
CA PHE A 40 1.22 -2.27 -6.87
C PHE A 40 0.48 -3.48 -6.31
N THR A 41 -0.77 -3.70 -6.69
CA THR A 41 -1.52 -4.91 -6.31
C THR A 41 -0.91 -6.13 -6.97
N GLU A 42 -0.55 -6.05 -8.25
CA GLU A 42 0.15 -7.12 -8.94
C GLU A 42 1.52 -7.41 -8.30
N VAL A 43 2.29 -6.36 -7.95
CA VAL A 43 3.55 -6.49 -7.21
C VAL A 43 3.34 -7.23 -5.88
N TYR A 44 2.30 -6.88 -5.13
CA TYR A 44 1.99 -7.53 -3.86
C TYR A 44 1.65 -9.01 -4.04
N THR A 45 0.79 -9.35 -5.00
CA THR A 45 0.39 -10.75 -5.28
C THR A 45 1.59 -11.61 -5.66
N ILE A 46 2.44 -11.12 -6.56
CA ILE A 46 3.65 -11.85 -7.00
C ILE A 46 4.64 -11.99 -5.85
N SER A 47 4.84 -10.92 -5.07
CA SER A 47 5.73 -10.96 -3.91
C SER A 47 5.20 -11.92 -2.85
N GLN A 48 3.89 -12.00 -2.65
CA GLN A 48 3.25 -12.90 -1.68
C GLN A 48 3.41 -14.36 -2.11
N GLU A 49 3.11 -14.68 -3.36
CA GLU A 49 3.26 -16.04 -3.90
C GLU A 49 4.70 -16.54 -3.83
N LYS A 50 5.67 -15.66 -4.11
CA LYS A 50 7.10 -16.01 -4.15
C LYS A 50 7.76 -16.00 -2.77
N SER A 51 7.28 -15.17 -1.84
CA SER A 51 7.77 -15.09 -0.45
C SER A 51 7.37 -16.31 0.39
N MET A 52 6.38 -17.09 -0.04
CA MET A 52 5.90 -18.26 0.68
C MET A 52 6.69 -19.53 0.32
N HIS A 53 7.96 -19.60 0.74
CA HIS A 53 8.70 -20.87 0.82
C HIS A 53 8.80 -21.30 2.29
N GLY A 54 7.91 -22.21 2.72
CA GLY A 54 7.91 -22.72 4.10
C GLY A 54 7.34 -21.77 5.16
N GLY A 55 6.45 -20.85 4.77
CA GLY A 55 5.67 -20.02 5.71
C GLY A 55 6.43 -18.83 6.34
N ARG A 56 7.61 -18.47 5.81
CA ARG A 56 8.35 -17.28 6.26
C ARG A 56 8.77 -16.40 5.07
N PRO A 57 8.38 -15.10 5.04
CA PRO A 57 8.88 -14.19 4.03
C PRO A 57 10.38 -13.95 4.26
N MET A 58 11.23 -14.20 3.25
CA MET A 58 12.68 -14.02 3.32
C MET A 58 13.16 -12.84 2.47
N GLY A 59 14.00 -12.00 3.07
CA GLY A 59 14.88 -11.04 2.36
C GLY A 59 14.15 -9.92 1.63
N ALA A 60 14.70 -9.51 0.47
CA ALA A 60 14.24 -8.36 -0.32
C ALA A 60 12.75 -8.42 -0.73
N MET A 61 12.19 -9.62 -0.83
CA MET A 61 10.76 -9.81 -1.15
C MET A 61 9.85 -9.39 0.00
N ALA A 62 10.27 -9.57 1.27
CA ALA A 62 9.52 -9.10 2.42
C ALA A 62 9.47 -7.56 2.47
N THR A 63 10.60 -6.90 2.16
CA THR A 63 10.67 -5.44 2.08
C THR A 63 9.86 -4.88 0.93
N THR A 64 9.86 -5.56 -0.22
CA THR A 64 9.02 -5.17 -1.36
C THR A 64 7.54 -5.34 -1.05
N LEU A 65 7.17 -6.41 -0.35
CA LEU A 65 5.80 -6.69 0.04
C LEU A 65 5.29 -5.65 1.06
N ALA A 66 6.11 -5.30 2.07
CA ALA A 66 5.80 -4.21 3.00
C ALA A 66 5.65 -2.87 2.27
N SER A 67 6.58 -2.54 1.36
CA SER A 67 6.54 -1.30 0.58
C SER A 67 5.28 -1.23 -0.29
N ALA A 68 4.92 -2.33 -0.96
CA ALA A 68 3.72 -2.41 -1.79
C ALA A 68 2.43 -2.34 -0.97
N GLU A 69 2.39 -2.89 0.24
CA GLU A 69 1.24 -2.72 1.12
C GLU A 69 1.02 -1.25 1.52
N ILE A 70 2.08 -0.56 1.94
CA ILE A 70 2.01 0.87 2.29
C ILE A 70 1.56 1.70 1.09
N MET A 71 2.17 1.49 -0.09
CA MET A 71 1.81 2.25 -1.30
C MET A 71 0.34 2.05 -1.71
N ARG A 72 -0.16 0.81 -1.69
CA ARG A 72 -1.58 0.53 -2.00
C ARG A 72 -2.52 1.20 -1.01
N LEU A 73 -2.20 1.14 0.28
CA LEU A 73 -3.01 1.79 1.30
C LEU A 73 -3.06 3.30 1.10
N LEU A 74 -1.91 3.95 0.90
CA LEU A 74 -1.85 5.39 0.63
C LEU A 74 -2.59 5.77 -0.66
N LEU A 75 -2.45 5.00 -1.74
CA LEU A 75 -3.19 5.21 -2.99
C LEU A 75 -4.70 5.12 -2.78
N LEU A 76 -5.19 4.19 -1.95
CA LEU A 76 -6.60 4.11 -1.59
C LEU A 76 -7.06 5.35 -0.80
N LEU A 77 -6.23 5.89 0.07
CA LEU A 77 -6.51 7.14 0.79
C LEU A 77 -6.52 8.37 -0.14
N VAL A 78 -5.68 8.40 -1.19
CA VAL A 78 -5.67 9.45 -2.23
C VAL A 78 -6.91 9.36 -3.13
N LEU A 79 -7.29 8.14 -3.52
CA LEU A 79 -8.40 7.89 -4.45
C LEU A 79 -9.78 8.03 -3.79
N GLN A 80 -9.88 7.72 -2.49
CA GLN A 80 -11.14 7.59 -1.74
C GLN A 80 -12.27 6.97 -2.60
N PRO A 81 -12.06 5.76 -3.15
CA PRO A 81 -13.04 5.15 -4.04
C PRO A 81 -14.36 4.94 -3.29
N SER A 82 -15.49 5.21 -3.97
CA SER A 82 -16.78 4.87 -3.40
C SER A 82 -16.89 3.36 -3.24
N ALA A 83 -17.48 2.88 -2.13
CA ALA A 83 -17.57 1.45 -1.80
C ALA A 83 -18.16 0.58 -2.93
N GLN A 84 -18.98 1.15 -3.82
CA GLN A 84 -19.59 0.47 -4.97
C GLN A 84 -18.63 0.21 -6.15
N LYS A 85 -17.51 0.93 -6.24
CA LYS A 85 -16.53 0.82 -7.34
C LYS A 85 -15.22 0.15 -6.90
N MET A 86 -15.13 -0.24 -5.64
CA MET A 86 -13.90 -0.77 -5.07
C MET A 86 -13.82 -2.30 -5.30
N PRO A 87 -12.74 -2.80 -5.91
CA PRO A 87 -12.43 -4.23 -5.95
C PRO A 87 -12.43 -4.85 -4.55
N ALA A 88 -12.91 -6.09 -4.43
CA ALA A 88 -13.02 -6.78 -3.15
C ALA A 88 -11.68 -6.91 -2.39
N GLU A 89 -10.56 -7.04 -3.12
CA GLU A 89 -9.22 -7.09 -2.54
C GLU A 89 -8.79 -5.77 -1.87
N HIS A 90 -9.23 -4.62 -2.40
CA HIS A 90 -8.94 -3.31 -1.83
C HIS A 90 -9.84 -3.03 -0.63
N ALA A 91 -11.09 -3.49 -0.68
CA ALA A 91 -12.00 -3.48 0.46
C ALA A 91 -11.40 -4.27 1.63
N ALA A 92 -10.97 -5.50 1.38
CA ALA A 92 -10.34 -6.36 2.37
C ALA A 92 -9.03 -5.78 2.93
N LEU A 93 -8.28 -4.99 2.14
CA LEU A 93 -7.12 -4.26 2.65
C LEU A 93 -7.55 -3.17 3.64
N LEU A 94 -8.52 -2.32 3.31
CA LEU A 94 -9.01 -1.28 4.22
C LEU A 94 -9.65 -1.86 5.47
N ASP A 95 -10.47 -2.91 5.33
CA ASP A 95 -11.13 -3.56 6.45
C ASP A 95 -10.14 -4.06 7.50
N ARG A 96 -8.94 -4.52 7.08
CA ARG A 96 -7.87 -4.94 8.00
C ARG A 96 -7.33 -3.80 8.87
N TYR A 97 -7.38 -2.57 8.37
CA TYR A 97 -6.92 -1.37 9.08
C TYR A 97 -8.08 -0.59 9.73
N LEU A 98 -9.34 -1.01 9.52
CA LEU A 98 -10.54 -0.41 10.12
C LEU A 98 -11.10 -1.27 11.25
N TYR A 99 -11.15 -2.59 11.06
CA TYR A 99 -11.75 -3.54 11.98
C TYR A 99 -10.69 -4.49 12.50
N ASP A 100 -10.57 -4.59 13.82
CA ASP A 100 -10.02 -5.80 14.43
C ASP A 100 -10.99 -6.93 14.09
N SER A 101 -10.50 -7.98 13.42
CA SER A 101 -11.34 -9.12 13.04
C SER A 101 -12.14 -9.59 14.27
N PRO A 102 -13.48 -9.73 14.21
CA PRO A 102 -14.30 -10.00 15.39
C PRO A 102 -14.01 -11.35 16.06
N GLU A 103 -13.19 -12.20 15.43
CA GLU A 103 -12.85 -13.55 15.88
C GLU A 103 -11.42 -13.67 16.44
N GLU A 104 -10.56 -12.65 16.24
CA GLU A 104 -9.17 -12.67 16.71
C GLU A 104 -8.87 -11.41 17.52
N THR A 105 -8.42 -11.59 18.76
CA THR A 105 -8.21 -10.50 19.75
C THR A 105 -7.09 -9.52 19.39
N THR A 106 -6.49 -9.68 18.22
CA THR A 106 -5.49 -8.79 17.62
C THR A 106 -5.64 -8.85 16.10
N PRO A 107 -5.61 -7.72 15.38
CA PRO A 107 -5.44 -7.77 13.94
C PRO A 107 -4.14 -8.54 13.67
N SER A 108 -4.18 -9.54 12.79
CA SER A 108 -3.00 -10.36 12.47
C SER A 108 -2.01 -9.47 11.71
N LYS A 109 -1.24 -8.70 12.49
CA LYS A 109 -0.21 -7.78 12.01
C LYS A 109 0.65 -8.56 11.02
N PRO A 110 0.82 -8.06 9.79
CA PRO A 110 1.63 -8.76 8.83
C PRO A 110 3.08 -8.87 9.34
N SER A 111 3.65 -10.07 9.31
CA SER A 111 4.99 -10.34 9.87
C SER A 111 6.12 -9.57 9.20
N TYR A 112 5.86 -8.99 8.03
CA TYR A 112 6.78 -8.17 7.24
C TYR A 112 6.68 -6.67 7.55
N LEU A 113 5.72 -6.22 8.37
CA LEU A 113 5.52 -4.82 8.71
C LEU A 113 5.95 -4.55 10.16
N ASN A 114 6.60 -3.41 10.38
CA ASN A 114 6.94 -2.95 11.72
C ASN A 114 5.66 -2.62 12.52
N GLU A 115 5.68 -2.83 13.84
CA GLU A 115 4.53 -2.60 14.71
C GLU A 115 4.08 -1.14 14.73
N ASP A 116 5.03 -0.24 14.92
CA ASP A 116 4.76 1.18 15.04
C ASP A 116 4.18 1.71 13.73
N VAL A 117 4.72 1.26 12.60
CA VAL A 117 4.20 1.59 11.28
C VAL A 117 2.79 1.06 11.10
N PHE A 118 2.53 -0.20 11.46
CA PHE A 118 1.20 -0.80 11.35
C PHE A 118 0.15 -0.02 12.17
N LEU A 119 0.43 0.27 13.45
CA LEU A 119 -0.48 0.98 14.34
C LEU A 119 -0.74 2.42 13.89
N LEU A 120 0.29 3.11 13.39
CA LEU A 120 0.15 4.46 12.84
C LEU A 120 -0.67 4.46 11.55
N LEU A 121 -0.49 3.47 10.67
CA LEU A 121 -1.30 3.31 9.46
C LEU A 121 -2.76 2.96 9.80
N GLN A 122 -3.00 2.13 10.80
CA GLN A 122 -4.35 1.82 11.29
C GLN A 122 -5.04 3.09 11.81
N SER A 123 -4.33 3.85 12.66
CA SER A 123 -4.81 5.14 13.16
C SER A 123 -5.10 6.13 12.03
N LEU A 124 -4.25 6.16 11.00
CA LEU A 124 -4.42 7.01 9.82
C LEU A 124 -5.70 6.65 9.08
N VAL A 125 -5.93 5.37 8.80
CA VAL A 125 -7.13 4.90 8.08
C VAL A 125 -8.41 5.24 8.85
N MET A 126 -8.43 5.04 10.18
CA MET A 126 -9.57 5.45 11.03
C MET A 126 -9.79 6.97 11.02
N ALA A 127 -8.72 7.77 11.03
CA ALA A 127 -8.81 9.23 10.95
C ALA A 127 -9.36 9.69 9.57
N PHE A 128 -9.00 9.00 8.49
CA PHE A 128 -9.56 9.24 7.15
C PHE A 128 -11.03 8.83 7.02
N GLU A 129 -11.44 7.75 7.69
CA GLU A 129 -12.84 7.31 7.75
C GLU A 129 -13.71 8.32 8.49
N SER A 130 -13.26 8.74 9.69
CA SER A 130 -13.95 9.72 10.54
C SER A 130 -13.85 11.16 10.05
N LYS A 131 -13.07 11.41 8.98
CA LYS A 131 -12.79 12.75 8.43
C LYS A 131 -12.16 13.70 9.45
N ASP A 132 -11.39 13.17 10.40
CA ASP A 132 -10.67 13.93 11.41
C ASP A 132 -9.38 14.54 10.83
N ARG A 133 -9.51 15.78 10.35
CA ARG A 133 -8.43 16.54 9.72
C ARG A 133 -7.28 16.85 10.67
N GLU A 134 -7.54 17.01 11.96
CA GLU A 134 -6.49 17.33 12.94
C GLU A 134 -5.64 16.09 13.22
N SER A 135 -6.31 14.96 13.47
CA SER A 135 -5.64 13.67 13.68
C SER A 135 -4.83 13.25 12.45
N VAL A 136 -5.35 13.42 11.23
CA VAL A 136 -4.62 13.08 9.99
C VAL A 136 -3.32 13.89 9.86
N LYS A 137 -3.33 15.19 10.16
CA LYS A 137 -2.12 16.04 10.12
C LYS A 137 -1.09 15.64 11.18
N LEU A 138 -1.55 15.29 12.38
CA LEU A 138 -0.67 14.82 13.46
C LEU A 138 -0.02 13.48 13.08
N LEU A 139 -0.83 12.54 12.58
CA LEU A 139 -0.38 11.21 12.15
C LEU A 139 0.60 11.29 10.98
N GLN A 140 0.41 12.24 10.05
CA GLN A 140 1.37 12.50 8.98
C GLN A 140 2.77 12.82 9.54
N GLY A 141 2.85 13.68 10.56
CA GLY A 141 4.13 14.02 11.20
C GLY A 141 4.80 12.83 11.88
N HIS A 142 4.02 11.92 12.48
CA HIS A 142 4.52 10.71 13.12
C HIS A 142 4.97 9.63 12.12
N LEU A 143 4.29 9.52 10.97
CA LEU A 143 4.63 8.59 9.91
C LEU A 143 5.84 9.05 9.08
N TRP A 144 6.05 10.36 8.95
CA TRP A 144 7.09 10.94 8.09
C TRP A 144 8.50 10.32 8.25
N PRO A 145 9.06 10.14 9.47
CA PRO A 145 10.39 9.54 9.63
C PRO A 145 10.43 8.03 9.38
N LEU A 146 9.28 7.36 9.33
CA LEU A 146 9.16 5.91 9.19
C LEU A 146 8.92 5.48 7.73
N LEU A 147 8.47 6.40 6.89
CA LEU A 147 8.14 6.16 5.49
C LEU A 147 9.28 6.62 4.56
N LYS A 148 9.33 6.02 3.36
CA LYS A 148 10.22 6.45 2.28
C LYS A 148 9.71 7.74 1.64
N ALA A 149 10.58 8.46 0.92
CA ALA A 149 10.23 9.70 0.23
C ALA A 149 8.97 9.57 -0.64
N GLU A 150 8.91 8.58 -1.52
CA GLU A 150 7.77 8.31 -2.41
C GLU A 150 6.46 8.06 -1.64
N GLN A 151 6.55 7.39 -0.49
CA GLN A 151 5.40 7.14 0.39
C GLN A 151 4.96 8.43 1.09
N ASN A 152 5.90 9.26 1.52
CA ASN A 152 5.63 10.56 2.12
C ASN A 152 4.96 11.52 1.13
N ASP A 153 5.36 11.49 -0.14
CA ASP A 153 4.74 12.31 -1.19
C ASP A 153 3.26 11.92 -1.39
N LEU A 154 2.96 10.62 -1.48
CA LEU A 154 1.58 10.14 -1.55
C LEU A 154 0.77 10.43 -0.28
N LEU A 155 1.39 10.29 0.89
CA LEU A 155 0.74 10.62 2.15
C LEU A 155 0.39 12.11 2.19
N HIS A 156 1.29 12.98 1.74
CA HIS A 156 1.05 14.41 1.65
C HIS A 156 -0.11 14.74 0.70
N GLU A 157 -0.14 14.14 -0.49
CA GLU A 157 -1.24 14.27 -1.43
C GLU A 157 -2.58 13.82 -0.83
N ALA A 158 -2.60 12.69 -0.10
CA ALA A 158 -3.81 12.18 0.55
C ALA A 158 -4.33 13.15 1.61
N VAL A 159 -3.43 13.69 2.44
CA VAL A 159 -3.78 14.67 3.49
C VAL A 159 -4.29 15.96 2.88
N ASP A 160 -3.64 16.48 1.83
CA ASP A 160 -4.03 17.72 1.16
C ASP A 160 -5.45 17.63 0.58
N ARG A 161 -5.77 16.52 -0.10
CA ARG A 161 -7.11 16.25 -0.64
C ARG A 161 -8.21 16.13 0.40
N LEU A 162 -7.90 15.62 1.60
CA LEU A 162 -8.87 15.52 2.69
C LEU A 162 -9.11 16.88 3.38
N CYS A 163 -8.07 17.71 3.41
CA CYS A 163 -8.07 18.98 4.13
C CYS A 163 -8.57 20.17 3.29
N THR A 164 -8.52 20.05 1.97
CA THR A 164 -9.18 20.98 1.04
C THR A 164 -10.71 20.89 1.13
#